data_AF-A0A2N2V774-F1
#
_entry.id   AF-A0A2N2V774-F1
#
_cell.length_a   1.000
_cell.length_b   1.000
_cell.length_c   1.000
_cell.angle_alpha   90.00
_cell.angle_beta   90.00
_cell.angle_gamma   90.00
#
_symmetry.space_group_name_H-M   'P 1'
#
loop_
_entity.id
_entity.type
_entity.pdbx_description
1 polymer ?
#
loop_
_entity_poly.entity_id
_entity_poly.type
_entity_poly.pdbx_seq_one_letter_code
_entity_poly.pdbx_strand_id
1 'polypeptide(L)'
;MSNAAKTDALFDLLRAACARQFRFNPRRITESIRYVGKEGHGKDLVHVFRDAKTHSQIVLEGTYATLRITHGDKAHWSEAEQELYRESDAAMDARIAARQAEIEFTHSSPLYLAHRAELLTHYKNSPTYVEGAASPREAARALIDRLLAADDALLAAFAEHLQSADPEHLAHLLLAPCQLDLEAMRETSSDQPGLPGQ
;
A
#
# COMPACT_ATOMS: atom_id res chain seq x y z
N MET A 1 -25.95 -7.74 -16.23
CA MET A 1 -25.03 -7.50 -15.10
C MET A 1 -23.61 -7.42 -15.63
N SER A 2 -22.90 -6.33 -15.32
CA SER A 2 -21.49 -6.14 -15.70
C SER A 2 -20.58 -7.15 -15.00
N ASN A 3 -19.37 -7.36 -15.52
CA ASN A 3 -18.37 -8.23 -14.89
C ASN A 3 -17.94 -7.72 -13.50
N ALA A 4 -18.00 -6.40 -13.28
CA ALA A 4 -17.76 -5.79 -11.97
C ALA A 4 -18.81 -6.24 -10.94
N ALA A 5 -20.10 -6.06 -11.25
CA ALA A 5 -21.19 -6.42 -10.33
C ALA A 5 -21.22 -7.92 -9.96
N LYS A 6 -20.80 -8.80 -10.88
CA LYS A 6 -20.67 -10.23 -10.61
C LYS A 6 -19.50 -10.52 -9.67
N THR A 7 -18.39 -9.80 -9.82
CA THR A 7 -17.22 -9.93 -8.95
C THR A 7 -17.55 -9.44 -7.54
N ASP A 8 -18.26 -8.31 -7.42
CA ASP A 8 -18.67 -7.76 -6.12
C ASP A 8 -19.55 -8.76 -5.34
N ALA A 9 -20.53 -9.36 -6.01
CA ALA A 9 -21.37 -10.40 -5.40
C ALA A 9 -20.57 -11.64 -4.95
N LEU A 10 -19.51 -12.01 -5.68
CA LEU A 10 -18.61 -13.09 -5.27
C LEU A 10 -17.80 -12.69 -4.03
N PHE A 11 -17.36 -11.44 -3.93
CA PHE A 11 -16.70 -10.93 -2.72
C PHE A 11 -17.65 -10.87 -1.51
N ASP A 12 -18.93 -10.55 -1.69
CA ASP A 12 -19.93 -10.64 -0.62
C ASP A 12 -20.03 -12.06 -0.06
N LEU A 13 -20.13 -13.05 -0.95
CA LEU A 13 -20.17 -14.46 -0.57
C LEU A 13 -18.88 -14.92 0.11
N LEU A 14 -17.72 -14.52 -0.43
CA LEU A 14 -16.42 -14.82 0.15
C LEU A 14 -16.30 -14.27 1.58
N ARG A 15 -16.66 -13.00 1.79
CA ARG A 15 -16.60 -12.34 3.11
C ARG A 15 -17.50 -13.06 4.12
N ALA A 16 -18.73 -13.35 3.73
CA ALA A 16 -19.66 -14.08 4.58
C ALA A 16 -19.16 -15.49 4.93
N ALA A 17 -18.60 -16.22 3.96
CA ALA A 17 -18.03 -17.55 4.17
C ALA A 17 -16.82 -17.50 5.11
N CYS A 18 -15.87 -16.59 4.87
CA CYS A 18 -14.64 -16.47 5.65
C CYS A 18 -14.89 -16.01 7.10
N ALA A 19 -15.81 -15.06 7.30
CA ALA A 19 -16.22 -14.65 8.65
C ALA A 19 -16.87 -15.81 9.42
N ARG A 20 -17.72 -16.58 8.75
CA ARG A 20 -18.39 -17.74 9.36
C ARG A 20 -17.42 -18.87 9.70
N GLN A 21 -16.52 -19.23 8.78
CA GLN A 21 -15.66 -20.42 8.90
C GLN A 21 -14.36 -20.16 9.65
N PHE A 22 -13.72 -19.01 9.41
CA PHE A 22 -12.35 -18.74 9.90
C PHE A 22 -12.28 -17.54 10.86
N ARG A 23 -13.42 -16.87 11.11
CA ARG A 23 -13.51 -15.61 11.87
C ARG A 23 -12.71 -14.47 11.25
N PHE A 24 -12.43 -14.56 9.95
CA PHE A 24 -11.72 -13.50 9.25
C PHE A 24 -12.57 -12.22 9.20
N ASN A 25 -11.90 -11.09 9.36
CA ASN A 25 -12.50 -9.78 9.26
C ASN A 25 -12.88 -9.49 7.79
N PRO A 26 -14.16 -9.20 7.48
CA PRO A 26 -14.59 -8.84 6.14
C PRO A 26 -13.82 -7.67 5.50
N ARG A 27 -13.43 -6.65 6.28
CA ARG A 27 -12.63 -5.51 5.79
C ARG A 27 -11.25 -5.95 5.35
N ARG A 28 -10.64 -6.88 6.08
CA ARG A 28 -9.31 -7.41 5.74
C ARG A 28 -9.32 -8.23 4.45
N ILE A 29 -10.38 -9.00 4.24
CA ILE A 29 -10.62 -9.70 2.97
C ILE A 29 -10.72 -8.71 1.82
N THR A 30 -11.50 -7.63 1.96
CA THR A 30 -11.61 -6.59 0.92
C THR A 30 -10.29 -5.87 0.66
N GLU A 31 -9.49 -5.60 1.69
CA GLU A 31 -8.20 -4.89 1.57
C GLU A 31 -7.15 -5.73 0.82
N SER A 32 -7.06 -7.03 1.11
CA SER A 32 -5.87 -7.84 0.76
C SER A 32 -6.11 -8.93 -0.28
N ILE A 33 -7.36 -9.31 -0.55
CA ILE A 33 -7.69 -10.43 -1.45
C ILE A 33 -8.14 -9.91 -2.83
N ARG A 34 -7.63 -10.52 -3.90
CA ARG A 34 -8.08 -10.29 -5.28
C ARG A 34 -8.70 -11.54 -5.90
N TYR A 35 -9.67 -11.35 -6.79
CA TYR A 35 -10.24 -12.42 -7.59
C TYR A 35 -9.30 -12.81 -8.74
N VAL A 36 -9.00 -14.11 -8.86
CA VAL A 36 -8.09 -14.66 -9.88
C VAL A 36 -8.86 -15.25 -11.05
N GLY A 37 -9.98 -15.90 -10.77
CA GLY A 37 -10.78 -16.56 -11.80
C GLY A 37 -11.50 -17.79 -11.28
N LYS A 38 -11.92 -18.63 -12.22
CA LYS A 38 -12.61 -19.89 -11.95
C LYS A 38 -11.70 -21.07 -12.29
N GLU A 39 -11.79 -22.12 -11.49
CA GLU A 39 -11.16 -23.42 -11.76
C GLU A 39 -12.24 -24.52 -11.77
N GLY A 40 -11.97 -25.63 -12.46
CA GLY A 40 -12.91 -26.75 -12.56
C GLY A 40 -14.02 -26.57 -13.61
N HIS A 41 -14.90 -27.57 -13.70
CA HIS A 41 -15.98 -27.64 -14.68
C HIS A 41 -17.24 -28.24 -14.08
N GLY A 42 -18.41 -27.82 -14.58
CA GLY A 42 -19.69 -28.39 -14.19
C GLY A 42 -19.99 -28.19 -12.70
N LYS A 43 -20.11 -29.29 -11.96
CA LYS A 43 -20.43 -29.28 -10.52
C LYS A 43 -19.23 -28.96 -9.63
N ASP A 44 -18.01 -29.12 -10.14
CA ASP A 44 -16.76 -28.90 -9.40
C ASP A 44 -16.18 -27.50 -9.68
N LEU A 45 -17.04 -26.55 -10.08
CA LEU A 45 -16.62 -25.19 -10.41
C LEU A 45 -16.36 -24.40 -9.13
N VAL A 46 -15.15 -23.89 -8.99
CA VAL A 46 -14.73 -23.07 -7.84
C VAL A 46 -14.21 -21.71 -8.26
N HIS A 47 -14.41 -20.71 -7.41
CA HIS A 47 -13.88 -19.36 -7.57
C HIS A 47 -12.61 -19.19 -6.75
N VAL A 48 -11.52 -18.77 -7.39
CA VAL A 48 -10.22 -18.64 -6.76
C VAL A 48 -9.91 -17.19 -6.46
N PHE A 49 -9.54 -16.97 -5.21
CA PHE A 49 -9.09 -15.69 -4.69
C PHE A 49 -7.68 -15.84 -4.15
N ARG A 50 -6.86 -14.80 -4.28
CA ARG A 50 -5.45 -14.80 -3.84
C ARG A 50 -5.14 -13.54 -3.05
N ASP A 51 -4.33 -13.67 -2.02
CA ASP A 51 -3.73 -12.55 -1.33
C ASP A 51 -2.83 -11.72 -2.27
N ALA A 52 -2.80 -10.40 -2.09
CA ALA A 52 -2.02 -9.49 -2.91
C ALA A 52 -0.52 -9.52 -2.57
N LYS A 53 -0.17 -9.85 -1.32
CA LYS A 53 1.16 -9.83 -0.73
C LYS A 53 1.76 -11.24 -0.59
N THR A 54 0.93 -12.27 -0.48
CA THR A 54 1.35 -13.67 -0.31
C THR A 54 0.84 -14.56 -1.45
N HIS A 55 1.28 -15.81 -1.47
CA HIS A 55 0.77 -16.82 -2.40
C HIS A 55 -0.47 -17.56 -1.88
N SER A 56 -1.01 -17.11 -0.74
CA SER A 56 -2.12 -17.75 -0.06
C SER A 56 -3.42 -17.56 -0.85
N GLN A 57 -4.22 -18.62 -0.91
CA GLN A 57 -5.43 -18.66 -1.74
C GLN A 57 -6.64 -19.08 -0.93
N ILE A 58 -7.79 -18.52 -1.28
CA ILE A 58 -9.09 -18.93 -0.78
C ILE A 58 -9.92 -19.38 -1.97
N VAL A 59 -10.44 -20.59 -1.90
CA VAL A 59 -11.30 -21.18 -2.91
C VAL A 59 -12.72 -21.11 -2.41
N LEU A 60 -13.62 -20.51 -3.18
CA LEU A 60 -15.05 -20.39 -2.89
C LEU A 60 -15.84 -21.33 -3.80
N GLU A 61 -16.55 -22.26 -3.19
CA GLU A 61 -17.48 -23.18 -3.85
C GLU A 61 -18.88 -22.94 -3.28
N GLY A 62 -19.74 -22.31 -4.08
CA GLY A 62 -21.06 -21.86 -3.61
C GLY A 62 -20.94 -20.87 -2.44
N THR A 63 -21.18 -21.36 -1.23
CA THR A 63 -21.11 -20.56 0.02
C THR A 63 -20.01 -21.03 0.98
N TYR A 64 -19.18 -21.99 0.58
CA TYR A 64 -18.11 -22.55 1.38
C TYR A 64 -16.76 -22.04 0.88
N ALA A 65 -15.96 -21.49 1.79
CA ALA A 65 -14.58 -21.12 1.54
C ALA A 65 -13.63 -22.19 2.09
N THR A 66 -12.56 -22.45 1.33
CA THR A 66 -11.48 -23.37 1.68
C THR A 66 -10.15 -22.65 1.52
N LEU A 67 -9.33 -22.66 2.58
CA LEU A 67 -7.97 -22.15 2.53
C LEU A 67 -7.11 -23.15 1.74
N ARG A 68 -6.65 -22.76 0.55
CA ARG A 68 -5.88 -23.66 -0.31
C ARG A 68 -4.41 -23.58 0.05
N ILE A 69 -3.86 -24.74 0.40
CA ILE A 69 -2.43 -24.94 0.54
C ILE A 69 -1.89 -25.41 -0.81
N THR A 70 -1.24 -24.53 -1.57
CA THR A 70 -0.64 -24.92 -2.86
C THR A 70 0.39 -26.04 -2.62
N HIS A 71 0.51 -27.02 -3.52
CA HIS A 71 1.52 -28.08 -3.36
C HIS A 71 2.94 -27.50 -3.51
N GLY A 72 3.71 -27.57 -2.43
CA GLY A 72 5.09 -27.12 -2.27
C GLY A 72 5.42 -27.05 -0.77
N ASP A 73 6.68 -27.29 -0.38
CA ASP A 73 7.14 -27.52 1.02
C ASP A 73 6.91 -26.38 2.04
N LYS A 74 6.06 -25.39 1.77
CA LYS A 74 5.76 -24.28 2.70
C LYS A 74 4.28 -24.22 3.05
N ALA A 75 3.98 -24.11 4.34
CA ALA A 75 2.62 -23.92 4.83
C ALA A 75 2.02 -22.63 4.24
N HIS A 76 0.91 -22.77 3.51
CA HIS A 76 0.32 -21.73 2.66
C HIS A 76 -0.83 -20.95 3.32
N TRP A 77 -1.01 -21.12 4.63
CA TRP A 77 -1.78 -20.24 5.50
C TRP A 77 -1.24 -20.43 6.91
N SER A 78 -0.15 -19.73 7.22
CA SER A 78 0.45 -19.82 8.56
C SER A 78 -0.53 -19.34 9.63
N GLU A 79 -0.34 -19.76 10.88
CA GLU A 79 -1.17 -19.29 11.99
C GLU A 79 -1.09 -17.76 12.12
N ALA A 80 0.10 -17.18 12.00
CA ALA A 80 0.31 -15.74 12.02
C ALA A 80 -0.44 -15.01 10.90
N GLU A 81 -0.50 -15.59 9.70
CA GLU A 81 -1.25 -15.03 8.58
C GLU A 81 -2.76 -15.11 8.82
N GLN A 82 -3.26 -16.23 9.33
CA GLN A 82 -4.68 -16.34 9.68
C GLN A 82 -5.06 -15.35 10.78
N GLU A 83 -4.19 -15.14 11.77
CA GLU A 83 -4.44 -14.18 12.84
C GLU A 83 -4.46 -12.74 12.33
N LEU A 84 -3.58 -12.40 11.38
CA LEU A 84 -3.62 -11.13 10.68
C LEU A 84 -4.96 -10.91 9.94
N TYR A 85 -5.56 -11.98 9.43
CA TYR A 85 -6.89 -11.93 8.82
C TYR A 85 -8.04 -11.84 9.83
N ARG A 86 -7.81 -12.15 11.11
CA ARG A 86 -8.75 -11.96 12.21
C ARG A 86 -8.59 -10.61 12.91
N GLU A 87 -7.66 -9.77 12.46
CA GLU A 87 -7.46 -8.41 12.95
C GLU A 87 -8.79 -7.67 13.06
N SER A 88 -9.08 -7.08 14.23
CA SER A 88 -10.33 -6.36 14.46
C SER A 88 -10.41 -5.05 13.68
N ASP A 89 -11.62 -4.54 13.44
CA ASP A 89 -11.83 -3.22 12.81
C ASP A 89 -11.09 -2.11 13.55
N ALA A 90 -11.14 -2.11 14.89
CA ALA A 90 -10.45 -1.12 15.71
C ALA A 90 -8.91 -1.18 15.54
N ALA A 91 -8.35 -2.38 15.40
CA ALA A 91 -6.92 -2.55 15.15
C ALA A 91 -6.54 -2.09 13.73
N MET A 92 -7.38 -2.40 12.73
CA MET A 92 -7.20 -1.88 11.36
C MET A 92 -7.24 -0.35 11.35
N ASP A 93 -8.23 0.26 12.02
CA ASP A 93 -8.39 1.71 12.08
C ASP A 93 -7.23 2.36 12.83
N ALA A 94 -6.76 1.78 13.93
CA ALA A 94 -5.58 2.25 14.65
C ALA A 94 -4.32 2.20 13.77
N ARG A 95 -4.11 1.12 12.99
CA ARG A 95 -2.99 1.00 12.06
C ARG A 95 -3.06 2.03 10.93
N ILE A 96 -4.25 2.27 10.37
CA ILE A 96 -4.46 3.28 9.34
C ILE A 96 -4.17 4.68 9.91
N ALA A 97 -4.72 4.99 11.09
CA ALA A 97 -4.49 6.27 11.76
C ALA A 97 -3.01 6.49 12.09
N ALA A 98 -2.31 5.46 12.57
CA ALA A 98 -0.87 5.54 12.83
C ALA A 98 -0.07 5.83 11.56
N ARG A 99 -0.39 5.15 10.43
CA ARG A 99 0.26 5.41 9.14
C ARG A 99 -0.05 6.82 8.63
N GLN A 100 -1.27 7.30 8.82
CA GLN A 100 -1.65 8.66 8.42
C GLN A 100 -0.88 9.70 9.24
N ALA A 101 -0.80 9.54 10.56
CA ALA A 101 -0.03 10.41 11.44
C ALA A 101 1.47 10.44 11.07
N GLU A 102 2.04 9.29 10.71
CA GLU A 102 3.43 9.19 10.24
C GLU A 102 3.66 9.97 8.94
N ILE A 103 2.74 9.86 7.99
CA ILE A 103 2.79 10.62 6.73
C ILE A 103 2.67 12.12 7.01
N GLU A 104 1.73 12.54 7.85
CA GLU A 104 1.51 13.95 8.21
C GLU A 104 2.72 14.55 8.95
N PHE A 105 3.30 13.80 9.89
CA PHE A 105 4.54 14.19 10.53
C PHE A 105 5.65 14.35 9.50
N THR A 106 5.84 13.36 8.61
CA THR A 106 6.90 13.42 7.61
C THR A 106 6.71 14.61 6.67
N HIS A 107 5.48 14.85 6.19
CA HIS A 107 5.14 15.96 5.30
C HIS A 107 5.41 17.33 5.91
N SER A 108 5.21 17.48 7.23
CA SER A 108 5.48 18.71 7.97
C SER A 108 6.88 18.80 8.56
N SER A 109 7.69 17.74 8.44
CA SER A 109 9.01 17.69 9.05
C SER A 109 9.97 18.69 8.37
N PRO A 110 10.85 19.37 9.14
CA PRO A 110 11.84 20.27 8.56
C PRO A 110 12.77 19.58 7.54
N LEU A 111 13.10 18.31 7.79
CA LEU A 111 13.89 17.49 6.88
C LEU A 111 13.21 17.34 5.52
N TYR A 112 11.94 16.94 5.51
CA TYR A 112 11.20 16.80 4.26
C TYR A 112 11.06 18.13 3.55
N LEU A 113 10.67 19.19 4.25
CA LEU A 113 10.48 20.52 3.66
C LEU A 113 11.77 21.06 3.02
N ALA A 114 12.93 20.80 3.64
CA ALA A 114 14.24 21.20 3.10
C ALA A 114 14.61 20.47 1.80
N HIS A 115 14.23 19.19 1.68
CA HIS A 115 14.63 18.32 0.56
C HIS A 115 13.50 18.00 -0.43
N ARG A 116 12.28 18.48 -0.19
CA ARG A 116 11.09 18.22 -1.02
C ARG A 116 11.34 18.50 -2.49
N ALA A 117 11.91 19.66 -2.80
CA ALA A 117 12.18 20.06 -4.18
C ALA A 117 13.13 19.07 -4.89
N GLU A 118 14.19 18.63 -4.20
CA GLU A 118 15.15 17.63 -4.69
C GLU A 118 14.45 16.28 -4.94
N LEU A 119 13.69 15.79 -3.96
CA LEU A 119 12.99 14.50 -4.02
C LEU A 119 11.99 14.43 -5.18
N LEU A 120 11.25 15.52 -5.43
CA LEU A 120 10.23 15.57 -6.47
C LEU A 120 10.80 15.55 -7.89
N THR A 121 12.08 15.88 -8.11
CA THR A 121 12.71 15.81 -9.44
C THR A 121 12.81 14.39 -10.00
N HIS A 122 12.67 13.37 -9.15
CA HIS A 122 12.78 11.96 -9.54
C HIS A 122 11.45 11.35 -10.02
N TYR A 123 10.35 12.10 -9.94
CA TYR A 123 9.01 11.64 -10.31
C TYR A 123 8.63 12.13 -11.70
N LYS A 124 8.31 11.21 -12.62
CA LYS A 124 7.97 11.53 -14.03
C LYS A 124 6.77 12.47 -14.19
N ASN A 125 5.87 12.47 -13.22
CA ASN A 125 4.69 13.32 -13.17
C ASN A 125 4.97 14.66 -12.45
N SER A 126 6.20 14.91 -12.01
CA SER A 126 6.62 16.20 -11.48
C SER A 126 6.94 17.17 -12.62
N PRO A 127 6.57 18.46 -12.52
CA PRO A 127 6.99 19.49 -13.47
C PRO A 127 8.51 19.74 -13.46
N THR A 128 9.21 19.33 -12.39
CA THR A 128 10.66 19.45 -12.24
C THR A 128 11.40 18.15 -12.56
N TYR A 129 10.74 17.21 -13.24
CA TYR A 129 11.33 15.91 -13.56
C TYR A 129 12.62 16.05 -14.38
N VAL A 130 13.67 15.33 -13.97
CA VAL A 130 14.93 15.26 -14.70
C VAL A 130 15.08 13.87 -15.33
N GLU A 131 15.16 13.83 -16.66
CA GLU A 131 15.36 12.59 -17.39
C GLU A 131 16.76 12.00 -17.15
N GLY A 132 16.83 10.67 -16.99
CA GLY A 132 18.08 9.96 -16.72
C GLY A 132 18.55 10.03 -15.26
N ALA A 133 17.79 10.68 -14.37
CA ALA A 133 18.07 10.66 -12.93
C ALA A 133 17.80 9.27 -12.32
N ALA A 134 18.39 9.04 -11.14
CA ALA A 134 18.13 7.84 -10.33
C ALA A 134 16.64 7.71 -10.00
N SER A 135 16.18 6.49 -9.69
CA SER A 135 14.81 6.29 -9.22
C SER A 135 14.56 7.04 -7.90
N PRO A 136 13.30 7.41 -7.57
CA PRO A 136 13.01 8.11 -6.30
C PRO A 136 13.58 7.40 -5.07
N ARG A 137 13.53 6.06 -5.06
CA ARG A 137 14.07 5.23 -3.99
C ARG A 137 15.59 5.37 -3.85
N GLU A 138 16.31 5.23 -4.96
CA GLU A 138 17.78 5.36 -4.98
C GLU A 138 18.21 6.78 -4.59
N ALA A 139 17.50 7.80 -5.08
CA ALA A 139 17.78 9.18 -4.76
C ALA A 139 17.55 9.51 -3.28
N ALA A 140 16.42 9.08 -2.71
CA ALA A 140 16.16 9.24 -1.28
C ALA A 140 17.20 8.49 -0.44
N ARG A 141 17.58 7.28 -0.84
CA ARG A 141 18.63 6.52 -0.14
C ARG A 141 19.97 7.25 -0.14
N ALA A 142 20.37 7.78 -1.30
CA ALA A 142 21.60 8.57 -1.44
C ALA A 142 21.54 9.90 -0.66
N LEU A 143 20.37 10.52 -0.56
CA LEU A 143 20.14 11.67 0.31
C LEU A 143 20.37 11.31 1.77
N ILE A 144 19.76 10.22 2.27
CA ILE A 144 19.97 9.77 3.65
C ILE A 144 21.45 9.48 3.91
N ASP A 145 22.16 8.79 3.01
CA ASP A 145 23.60 8.51 3.18
C ASP A 145 24.45 9.78 3.26
N ARG A 146 24.16 10.76 2.41
CA ARG A 146 24.85 12.06 2.42
C ARG A 146 24.60 12.83 3.72
N LEU A 147 23.37 12.82 4.22
CA LEU A 147 23.01 13.49 5.46
C LEU A 147 23.60 12.79 6.69
N LEU A 148 23.65 11.46 6.69
CA LEU A 148 24.37 10.68 7.72
C LEU A 148 25.86 11.02 7.73
N ALA A 149 26.50 11.08 6.55
CA ALA A 149 27.91 11.43 6.44
C ALA A 149 28.21 12.88 6.89
N ALA A 150 27.19 13.75 6.93
CA ALA A 150 27.29 15.13 7.36
C ALA A 150 26.88 15.36 8.82
N ASP A 151 26.53 14.29 9.56
CA ASP A 151 25.97 14.38 10.92
C ASP A 151 24.78 15.37 11.00
N ASP A 152 23.89 15.32 10.01
CA ASP A 152 22.81 16.28 9.88
C ASP A 152 21.80 16.22 11.05
N ALA A 153 21.58 17.37 11.68
CA ALA A 153 20.71 17.47 12.85
C ALA A 153 19.22 17.27 12.54
N LEU A 154 18.76 17.62 11.33
CA LEU A 154 17.36 17.41 10.93
C LEU A 154 17.10 15.93 10.69
N LEU A 155 18.06 15.22 10.09
CA LEU A 155 18.00 13.77 9.94
C LEU A 155 18.01 13.07 11.30
N ALA A 156 18.86 13.48 12.23
CA ALA A 156 18.91 12.91 13.57
C ALA A 156 17.56 13.06 14.31
N ALA A 157 16.96 14.25 14.29
CA ALA A 157 15.65 14.49 14.91
C ALA A 157 14.52 13.71 14.22
N PHE A 158 14.57 13.58 12.89
CA PHE A 158 13.61 12.79 12.12
C PHE A 158 13.70 11.30 12.47
N ALA A 159 14.91 10.75 12.53
CA ALA A 159 15.19 9.36 12.91
C ALA A 159 14.76 9.05 14.35
N GLU A 160 14.97 9.98 15.27
CA GLU A 160 14.53 9.85 16.68
C GLU A 160 13.01 9.81 16.78
N HIS A 161 12.29 10.73 16.12
CA HIS A 161 10.83 10.75 16.15
C HIS A 161 10.21 9.46 15.61
N LEU A 162 10.76 8.95 14.50
CA LEU A 162 10.27 7.75 13.82
C LEU A 162 10.87 6.45 14.38
N GLN A 163 11.72 6.56 15.40
CA GLN A 163 12.37 5.45 16.09
C GLN A 163 13.06 4.48 15.12
N SER A 164 13.70 5.01 14.08
CA SER A 164 14.35 4.21 13.04
C SER A 164 15.76 4.73 12.77
N ALA A 165 16.73 3.83 12.88
CA ALA A 165 18.11 4.07 12.42
C ALA A 165 18.40 3.37 11.08
N ASP A 166 17.45 2.60 10.54
CA ASP A 166 17.60 1.94 9.24
C ASP A 166 17.48 2.97 8.12
N PRO A 167 18.56 3.22 7.36
CA PRO A 167 18.54 4.24 6.32
C PRO A 167 17.59 3.93 5.16
N GLU A 168 17.32 2.64 4.89
CA GLU A 168 16.37 2.24 3.86
C GLU A 168 14.93 2.54 4.29
N HIS A 169 14.62 2.24 5.55
CA HIS A 169 13.34 2.61 6.15
C HIS A 169 13.16 4.13 6.18
N LEU A 170 14.17 4.89 6.59
CA LEU A 170 14.10 6.36 6.61
C LEU A 170 13.87 6.95 5.21
N ALA A 171 14.54 6.41 4.19
CA ALA A 171 14.30 6.80 2.79
C ALA A 171 12.86 6.50 2.35
N HIS A 172 12.31 5.34 2.73
CA HIS A 172 10.92 5.00 2.44
C HIS A 172 9.94 5.96 3.09
N LEU A 173 10.16 6.32 4.37
CA LEU A 173 9.32 7.27 5.09
C LEU A 173 9.37 8.66 4.43
N LEU A 174 10.58 9.12 4.08
CA LEU A 174 10.79 10.43 3.45
C LEU A 174 10.09 10.57 2.08
N LEU A 175 9.90 9.47 1.35
CA LEU A 175 9.19 9.45 0.08
C LEU A 175 7.67 9.37 0.22
N ALA A 176 7.15 8.94 1.37
CA ALA A 176 5.73 8.71 1.57
C ALA A 176 4.83 9.93 1.22
N PRO A 177 5.17 11.17 1.61
CA PRO A 177 4.33 12.32 1.30
C PRO A 177 4.47 12.87 -0.14
N CYS A 178 5.47 12.44 -0.93
CA CYS A 178 5.69 12.97 -2.28
C CYS A 178 4.46 12.83 -3.20
N GLN A 179 3.67 11.77 -3.03
CA GLN A 179 2.46 11.59 -3.83
C GLN A 179 1.39 12.65 -3.53
N LEU A 180 1.24 13.07 -2.27
CA LEU A 180 0.32 14.13 -1.87
C LEU A 180 0.69 15.46 -2.53
N ASP A 181 1.99 15.75 -2.57
CA ASP A 181 2.51 16.96 -3.20
C ASP A 181 2.33 16.96 -4.73
N LEU A 182 2.56 15.82 -5.38
CA LEU A 182 2.34 15.66 -6.82
C LEU A 182 0.86 15.80 -7.19
N GLU A 183 -0.04 15.30 -6.34
CA GLU A 183 -1.49 15.47 -6.51
C GLU A 183 -1.89 16.94 -6.37
N ALA A 184 -1.42 17.64 -5.33
CA ALA A 184 -1.66 19.06 -5.13
C ALA A 184 -1.11 19.92 -6.30
N MET A 185 0.05 19.57 -6.85
CA MET A 185 0.62 20.24 -8.04
C MET A 185 -0.24 20.05 -9.30
N ARG A 186 -0.88 18.88 -9.45
CA ARG A 186 -1.77 18.62 -10.59
C ARG A 186 -3.06 19.42 -10.48
N GLU A 187 -3.66 19.47 -9.29
CA GLU A 187 -4.89 20.23 -9.04
C GLU A 187 -4.69 21.73 -9.30
N THR A 188 -3.59 22.30 -8.81
CA THR A 188 -3.23 23.71 -9.07
C THR A 188 -2.93 24.01 -10.55
N SER A 189 -2.43 23.02 -11.30
CA SER A 189 -2.19 23.15 -12.75
C SER A 189 -3.48 23.05 -13.58
N SER A 190 -4.50 22.34 -13.10
CA SER A 190 -5.81 22.25 -13.76
C SER A 190 -6.73 23.45 -13.50
N ASP A 191 -6.46 24.24 -12.45
CA ASP A 191 -7.28 25.38 -12.02
C ASP A 191 -6.83 26.73 -12.60
N GLN A 192 -6.00 26.76 -13.65
CA GLN A 192 -5.78 27.98 -14.44
C GLN A 192 -6.85 28.12 -15.54
N PRO A 193 -7.91 28.94 -15.37
CA PRO A 193 -8.76 29.35 -16.49
C PRO A 193 -7.93 30.19 -17.45
N GLY A 194 -7.89 29.76 -18.72
CA GLY A 194 -7.17 30.45 -19.78
C GLY A 194 -7.51 31.94 -19.83
N LEU A 195 -6.46 32.77 -19.84
CA LEU A 195 -6.55 34.17 -20.21
C LEU A 195 -7.19 34.29 -21.60
N PRO A 196 -8.19 35.16 -21.81
CA PRO A 196 -8.72 35.41 -23.14
C PRO A 196 -7.66 36.16 -23.95
N GLY A 197 -7.30 35.59 -25.10
CA GLY A 197 -6.42 36.23 -26.07
C GLY A 197 -7.01 37.54 -26.56
N GLN A 198 -6.16 38.58 -26.60
CA GLN A 198 -6.38 39.77 -27.42
C GLN A 198 -5.84 39.53 -28.82
#